data_AF-A0A2J7ZG63-F1
#
_entry.id   AF-A0A2J7ZG63-F1
#
_cell.length_a   1.000
_cell.length_b   1.000
_cell.length_c   1.000
_cell.angle_alpha   90.00
_cell.angle_beta   90.00
_cell.angle_gamma   90.00
#
_symmetry.space_group_name_H-M   'P 1'
#
loop_
_entity.id
_entity.type
_entity.pdbx_description
1 polymer ?
#
loop_
_entity_poly.entity_id
_entity_poly.type
_entity_poly.pdbx_seq_one_letter_code
_entity_poly.pdbx_strand_id
1 'polypeptide(L)'
;ALFIFLTGQVRAAGVLKMDDATDRFLRTLTELAVAHCLASAEAAAAAAANSGARQDAAGSGPLSFIATDALVSLVAALVVQLNGGETLLNRYLALLVGLIKRDADEASVKFNARPYLRIWVGLMSELGVVPGSHAAAALAAAANADPSLGAPPAAADPGAQMRYLRACGVALHALQPLSVPGFAFGWLELIAHRSFMPRVLTAQLASGWPLFASLLIALLRFLEPYLRAADLSESIKQLYKGCLRLLLVLLHDFPEFLCEHHFSLCEAIPAPAVQMRNLVLSAFPRNMRLPDPFTPNLK
;
A
#
# COMPACT_ATOMS: atom_id res chain seq x y z
N ALA A 1 24.37 11.64 14.82
CA ALA A 1 24.88 10.91 16.01
C ALA A 1 24.10 9.63 16.31
N LEU A 2 22.81 9.69 16.68
CA LEU A 2 22.01 8.48 17.00
C LEU A 2 21.91 7.49 15.82
N PHE A 3 21.68 8.01 14.62
CA PHE A 3 21.64 7.22 13.39
C PHE A 3 22.98 6.51 13.08
N ILE A 4 24.09 7.20 13.32
CA ILE A 4 25.46 6.66 13.12
C ILE A 4 25.78 5.59 14.18
N PHE A 5 25.34 5.80 15.42
CA PHE A 5 25.45 4.81 16.48
C PHE A 5 24.62 3.54 16.19
N LEU A 6 23.36 3.71 15.76
CA LEU A 6 22.49 2.60 15.36
C LEU A 6 23.06 1.84 14.15
N THR A 7 23.56 2.53 13.13
CA THR A 7 24.20 1.87 11.98
C THR A 7 25.47 1.11 12.38
N GLY A 8 26.26 1.63 13.32
CA GLY A 8 27.40 0.91 13.91
C GLY A 8 26.98 -0.37 14.65
N GLN A 9 25.94 -0.30 15.47
CA GLN A 9 25.41 -1.45 16.21
C GLN A 9 24.77 -2.49 15.28
N VAL A 10 23.99 -2.07 14.28
CA VAL A 10 23.34 -2.94 13.29
C VAL A 10 24.37 -3.66 12.42
N ARG A 11 25.44 -2.97 12.00
CA ARG A 11 26.55 -3.60 11.27
C ARG A 11 27.33 -4.58 12.15
N ALA A 12 27.60 -4.23 13.40
CA ALA A 12 28.28 -5.11 14.35
C ALA A 12 27.45 -6.37 14.67
N ALA A 13 26.12 -6.23 14.78
CA ALA A 13 25.19 -7.32 14.99
C ALA A 13 25.00 -8.23 13.76
N GLY A 14 25.57 -7.87 12.59
CA GLY A 14 25.50 -8.69 11.39
C GLY A 14 24.14 -8.74 10.70
N VAL A 15 23.22 -7.81 11.00
CA VAL A 15 21.85 -7.77 10.42
C VAL A 15 21.84 -7.62 8.89
N LEU A 16 22.93 -7.13 8.30
CA LEU A 16 23.08 -7.03 6.84
C LEU A 16 23.66 -8.28 6.19
N LYS A 17 23.93 -9.35 6.95
CA LYS A 17 24.37 -10.65 6.40
C LYS A 17 23.25 -11.37 5.66
N MET A 18 22.01 -10.90 5.78
CA MET A 18 20.81 -11.47 5.14
C MET A 18 20.68 -12.98 5.45
N ASP A 19 20.98 -13.34 6.68
CA ASP A 19 20.86 -14.68 7.22
C ASP A 19 19.53 -14.88 7.95
N ASP A 20 19.26 -16.09 8.43
CA ASP A 20 18.04 -16.40 9.20
C ASP A 20 17.89 -15.53 10.46
N ALA A 21 19.00 -15.05 11.03
CA ALA A 21 18.98 -14.16 12.18
C ALA A 21 18.37 -12.80 11.82
N THR A 22 18.65 -12.30 10.61
CA THR A 22 18.07 -11.06 10.07
C THR A 22 16.54 -11.18 9.95
N ASP A 23 16.04 -12.29 9.41
CA ASP A 23 14.59 -12.51 9.26
C ASP A 23 13.90 -12.65 10.62
N ARG A 24 14.52 -13.35 11.58
CA ARG A 24 13.98 -13.46 12.96
C ARG A 24 13.96 -12.11 13.66
N PHE A 25 15.00 -11.31 13.49
CA PHE A 25 15.09 -9.97 14.06
C PHE A 25 13.96 -9.08 13.53
N LEU A 26 13.82 -8.99 12.20
CA LEU A 26 12.76 -8.20 11.58
C LEU A 26 11.37 -8.69 11.98
N ARG A 27 11.16 -10.02 12.06
CA ARG A 27 9.89 -10.61 12.49
C ARG A 27 9.53 -10.19 13.90
N THR A 28 10.48 -10.37 14.83
CA THR A 28 10.28 -10.06 16.24
C THR A 28 9.97 -8.58 16.42
N LEU A 29 10.66 -7.70 15.69
CA LEU A 29 10.37 -6.26 15.74
C LEU A 29 8.99 -5.91 15.18
N THR A 30 8.58 -6.51 14.08
CA THR A 30 7.24 -6.30 13.53
C THR A 30 6.16 -6.77 14.50
N GLU A 31 6.30 -7.96 15.06
CA GLU A 31 5.37 -8.51 16.05
C GLU A 31 5.29 -7.63 17.31
N LEU A 32 6.44 -7.16 17.82
CA LEU A 32 6.48 -6.28 18.98
C LEU A 32 5.82 -4.92 18.70
N ALA A 33 6.06 -4.34 17.51
CA ALA A 33 5.46 -3.07 17.12
C ALA A 33 3.93 -3.17 16.97
N VAL A 34 3.44 -4.27 16.38
CA VAL A 34 2.00 -4.55 16.27
C VAL A 34 1.40 -4.78 17.65
N ALA A 35 2.02 -5.61 18.48
CA ALA A 35 1.55 -5.91 19.84
C ALA A 35 1.46 -4.64 20.70
N HIS A 36 2.47 -3.77 20.65
CA HIS A 36 2.44 -2.49 21.35
C HIS A 36 1.28 -1.60 20.88
N CYS A 37 1.04 -1.54 19.57
CA CYS A 37 -0.06 -0.77 18.99
C CYS A 37 -1.41 -1.32 19.50
N LEU A 38 -1.62 -2.63 19.46
CA LEU A 38 -2.87 -3.26 19.91
C LEU A 38 -3.08 -3.09 21.43
N ALA A 39 -2.04 -3.31 22.24
CA ALA A 39 -2.08 -3.11 23.68
C ALA A 39 -2.45 -1.66 24.06
N SER A 40 -1.99 -0.68 23.29
CA SER A 40 -2.35 0.72 23.53
C SER A 40 -3.84 1.00 23.30
N ALA A 41 -4.47 0.35 22.33
CA ALA A 41 -5.91 0.48 22.09
C ALA A 41 -6.74 -0.21 23.18
N GLU A 42 -6.29 -1.35 23.68
CA GLU A 42 -6.92 -2.04 24.81
C GLU A 42 -6.82 -1.22 26.10
N ALA A 43 -5.65 -0.65 26.39
CA ALA A 43 -5.45 0.24 27.54
C ALA A 43 -6.34 1.49 27.44
N ALA A 44 -6.44 2.10 26.26
CA ALA A 44 -7.30 3.26 26.04
C ALA A 44 -8.79 2.92 26.15
N ALA A 45 -9.21 1.74 25.67
CA ALA A 45 -10.59 1.25 25.84
C ALA A 45 -10.93 0.99 27.32
N ALA A 46 -10.00 0.42 28.09
CA ALA A 46 -10.17 0.20 29.53
C ALA A 46 -10.29 1.53 30.31
N ALA A 47 -9.49 2.54 29.95
CA ALA A 47 -9.58 3.87 30.56
C ALA A 47 -10.92 4.58 30.25
N ALA A 48 -11.45 4.42 29.03
CA ALA A 48 -12.74 4.95 28.64
C ALA A 48 -13.91 4.28 29.40
N ALA A 49 -13.82 2.96 29.63
CA ALA A 49 -14.82 2.22 30.41
C ALA A 49 -14.87 2.69 31.88
N ASN A 50 -13.72 3.01 32.47
CA ASN A 50 -13.63 3.49 33.85
C ASN A 50 -14.11 4.94 34.06
N SER A 51 -14.24 5.73 32.98
CA SER A 51 -14.60 7.16 33.06
C SER A 51 -16.08 7.46 32.73
N GLY A 52 -16.90 6.44 32.44
CA GLY A 52 -18.35 6.60 32.21
C GLY A 52 -18.72 7.43 30.97
N ALA A 53 -17.77 7.69 30.07
CA ALA A 53 -18.01 8.46 28.85
C ALA A 53 -18.85 7.64 27.85
N ARG A 54 -19.84 8.30 27.21
CA ARG A 54 -20.69 7.69 26.18
C ARG A 54 -19.83 7.11 25.06
N GLN A 55 -20.01 5.81 24.81
CA GLN A 55 -19.41 5.08 23.69
C GLN A 55 -20.07 5.49 22.38
N ASP A 56 -19.69 6.64 21.83
CA ASP A 56 -20.06 6.99 20.46
C ASP A 56 -19.04 6.37 19.49
N ALA A 57 -19.55 5.42 18.70
CA ALA A 57 -18.97 4.76 17.52
C ALA A 57 -17.72 3.85 17.70
N ALA A 58 -18.00 2.53 17.65
CA ALA A 58 -17.13 1.47 17.14
C ALA A 58 -15.73 1.28 17.80
N GLY A 59 -15.73 0.73 19.02
CA GLY A 59 -14.98 -0.51 19.30
C GLY A 59 -13.45 -0.49 19.39
N SER A 60 -12.76 0.65 19.44
CA SER A 60 -11.31 0.67 19.70
C SER A 60 -10.84 2.04 20.17
N GLY A 61 -10.19 2.11 21.33
CA GLY A 61 -9.50 3.34 21.75
C GLY A 61 -8.43 3.80 20.74
N PRO A 62 -7.92 5.03 20.89
CA PRO A 62 -6.85 5.57 20.04
C PRO A 62 -5.63 4.65 20.07
N LEU A 63 -5.15 4.28 18.87
CA LEU A 63 -3.94 3.47 18.69
C LEU A 63 -2.70 4.36 18.75
N SER A 64 -1.68 3.92 19.49
CA SER A 64 -0.34 4.53 19.45
C SER A 64 0.51 3.89 18.36
N PHE A 65 0.85 4.68 17.35
CA PHE A 65 1.65 4.25 16.19
C PHE A 65 3.16 4.48 16.35
N ILE A 66 3.63 4.85 17.55
CA ILE A 66 5.04 5.22 17.74
C ILE A 66 6.00 4.07 17.42
N ALA A 67 5.64 2.83 17.81
CA ALA A 67 6.45 1.65 17.56
C ALA A 67 6.43 1.25 16.07
N THR A 68 5.26 1.37 15.40
CA THR A 68 5.14 1.10 13.97
C THR A 68 5.90 2.12 13.13
N ASP A 69 5.86 3.40 13.52
CA ASP A 69 6.58 4.46 12.80
C ASP A 69 8.09 4.29 12.96
N ALA A 70 8.57 3.98 14.18
CA ALA A 70 9.97 3.66 14.42
C ALA A 70 10.46 2.44 13.62
N LEU A 71 9.63 1.39 13.53
CA LEU A 71 9.91 0.21 12.70
C LEU A 71 10.03 0.59 11.22
N VAL A 72 9.09 1.38 10.69
CA VAL A 72 9.11 1.82 9.29
C VAL A 72 10.40 2.58 9.00
N SER A 73 10.76 3.56 9.83
CA SER A 73 11.98 4.34 9.60
C SER A 73 13.25 3.50 9.72
N LEU A 74 13.27 2.49 10.61
CA LEU A 74 14.37 1.53 10.68
C LEU A 74 14.47 0.70 9.39
N VAL A 75 13.37 0.12 8.92
CA VAL A 75 13.34 -0.71 7.70
C VAL A 75 13.74 0.12 6.47
N ALA A 76 13.20 1.34 6.34
CA ALA A 76 13.55 2.24 5.25
C ALA A 76 15.05 2.60 5.28
N ALA A 77 15.60 2.89 6.46
CA ALA A 77 17.03 3.11 6.62
C ALA A 77 17.87 1.89 6.24
N LEU A 78 17.45 0.68 6.64
CA LEU A 78 18.15 -0.57 6.29
C LEU A 78 18.19 -0.79 4.77
N VAL A 79 17.06 -0.54 4.09
CA VAL A 79 16.93 -0.71 2.64
C VAL A 79 17.74 0.35 1.89
N VAL A 80 17.59 1.62 2.27
CA VAL A 80 18.05 2.77 1.47
C VAL A 80 19.44 3.27 1.90
N GLN A 81 19.67 3.46 3.20
CA GLN A 81 20.88 4.10 3.72
C GLN A 81 22.00 3.10 4.01
N LEU A 82 21.63 1.85 4.32
CA LEU A 82 22.56 0.76 4.60
C LEU A 82 22.79 -0.19 3.40
N ASN A 83 22.29 0.18 2.21
CA ASN A 83 22.42 -0.60 0.98
C ASN A 83 21.85 -2.03 1.05
N GLY A 84 20.82 -2.26 1.88
CA GLY A 84 20.07 -3.53 1.89
C GLY A 84 19.30 -3.78 0.59
N GLY A 85 18.91 -2.71 -0.11
CA GLY A 85 18.36 -2.78 -1.46
C GLY A 85 17.06 -3.57 -1.60
N GLU A 86 16.80 -4.01 -2.83
CA GLU A 86 15.57 -4.72 -3.20
C GLU A 86 15.46 -6.12 -2.56
N THR A 87 16.60 -6.78 -2.30
CA THR A 87 16.63 -8.11 -1.68
C THR A 87 16.11 -8.07 -0.25
N LEU A 88 16.60 -7.12 0.56
CA LEU A 88 16.13 -6.94 1.94
C LEU A 88 14.65 -6.53 1.97
N LEU A 89 14.25 -5.61 1.08
CA LEU A 89 12.87 -5.18 0.99
C LEU A 89 11.93 -6.35 0.67
N ASN A 90 12.25 -7.16 -0.34
CA ASN A 90 11.43 -8.32 -0.71
C ASN A 90 11.29 -9.33 0.43
N ARG A 91 12.37 -9.59 1.19
CA ARG A 91 12.31 -10.45 2.37
C ARG A 91 11.40 -9.89 3.45
N TYR A 92 11.55 -8.60 3.76
CA TYR A 92 10.71 -7.94 4.75
C TYR A 92 9.23 -7.90 4.33
N LEU A 93 8.94 -7.60 3.06
CA LEU A 93 7.58 -7.63 2.53
C LEU A 93 6.98 -9.04 2.57
N ALA A 94 7.74 -10.07 2.18
CA ALA A 94 7.28 -11.46 2.28
C ALA A 94 6.96 -11.87 3.73
N LEU A 95 7.80 -11.44 4.67
CA LEU A 95 7.56 -11.62 6.10
C LEU A 95 6.27 -10.92 6.54
N LEU A 96 6.10 -9.65 6.17
CA LEU A 96 4.90 -8.86 6.53
C LEU A 96 3.62 -9.46 5.95
N VAL A 97 3.66 -9.95 4.69
CA VAL A 97 2.57 -10.68 4.06
C VAL A 97 2.23 -11.94 4.86
N GLY A 98 3.24 -12.73 5.22
CA GLY A 98 3.06 -13.95 6.01
C GLY A 98 2.47 -13.68 7.39
N LEU A 99 2.90 -12.59 8.03
CA LEU A 99 2.38 -12.15 9.33
C LEU A 99 0.90 -11.77 9.25
N ILE A 100 0.52 -10.94 8.26
CA ILE A 100 -0.88 -10.54 8.05
C ILE A 100 -1.77 -11.75 7.78
N LYS A 101 -1.32 -12.70 6.96
CA LYS A 101 -2.05 -13.94 6.68
C LYS A 101 -2.27 -14.76 7.95
N ARG A 102 -1.19 -15.01 8.70
CA ARG A 102 -1.25 -15.72 9.98
C ARG A 102 -2.24 -15.06 10.94
N ASP A 103 -2.10 -13.76 11.14
CA ASP A 103 -2.89 -13.05 12.15
C ASP A 103 -4.36 -12.91 11.70
N ALA A 104 -4.64 -12.86 10.40
CA ALA A 104 -6.01 -12.88 9.87
C ALA A 104 -6.67 -14.26 10.00
N ASP A 105 -5.90 -15.34 9.82
CA ASP A 105 -6.39 -16.72 9.96
C ASP A 105 -6.62 -17.08 11.44
N GLU A 106 -5.67 -16.74 12.32
CA GLU A 106 -5.74 -17.04 13.76
C GLU A 106 -6.80 -16.20 14.49
N ALA A 107 -6.89 -14.91 14.16
CA ALA A 107 -7.75 -13.97 14.88
C ALA A 107 -9.09 -13.74 14.18
N SER A 108 -9.66 -14.72 13.46
CA SER A 108 -10.86 -14.61 12.58
C SER A 108 -12.02 -13.69 13.03
N VAL A 109 -12.18 -13.42 14.35
CA VAL A 109 -13.18 -12.49 14.92
C VAL A 109 -12.60 -11.15 15.44
N LYS A 110 -11.30 -11.05 15.71
CA LYS A 110 -10.61 -9.86 16.30
C LYS A 110 -9.45 -9.30 15.45
N PHE A 111 -9.29 -9.73 14.21
CA PHE A 111 -8.22 -9.20 13.36
C PHE A 111 -8.31 -7.67 13.21
N ASN A 112 -7.25 -6.97 13.61
CA ASN A 112 -7.16 -5.52 13.51
C ASN A 112 -6.11 -5.12 12.48
N ALA A 113 -6.58 -4.67 11.32
CA ALA A 113 -5.74 -4.31 10.18
C ALA A 113 -4.89 -3.03 10.38
N ARG A 114 -5.26 -2.15 11.33
CA ARG A 114 -4.73 -0.77 11.44
C ARG A 114 -3.21 -0.68 11.65
N PRO A 115 -2.57 -1.50 12.50
CA PRO A 115 -1.11 -1.47 12.64
C PRO A 115 -0.40 -1.83 11.32
N TYR A 116 -0.90 -2.84 10.60
CA TYR A 116 -0.33 -3.24 9.32
C TYR A 116 -0.53 -2.17 8.25
N LEU A 117 -1.71 -1.54 8.20
CA LEU A 117 -1.96 -0.43 7.27
C LEU A 117 -0.97 0.72 7.51
N ARG A 118 -0.72 1.07 8.77
CA ARG A 118 0.26 2.10 9.12
C ARG A 118 1.66 1.73 8.63
N ILE A 119 2.09 0.49 8.84
CA ILE A 119 3.39 -0.01 8.36
C ILE A 119 3.47 0.08 6.83
N TRP A 120 2.48 -0.42 6.10
CA TRP A 120 2.44 -0.38 4.64
C TRP A 120 2.48 1.04 4.08
N VAL A 121 1.62 1.94 4.59
CA VAL A 121 1.58 3.34 4.16
C VAL A 121 2.89 4.06 4.47
N GLY A 122 3.47 3.80 5.65
CA GLY A 122 4.77 4.33 6.05
C GLY A 122 5.87 3.90 5.08
N LEU A 123 5.99 2.61 4.79
CA LEU A 123 6.98 2.06 3.85
C LEU A 123 6.82 2.66 2.45
N MET A 124 5.60 2.70 1.91
CA MET A 124 5.36 3.26 0.56
C MET A 124 5.68 4.76 0.48
N SER A 125 5.54 5.48 1.60
CA SER A 125 5.85 6.90 1.69
C SER A 125 7.35 7.16 1.85
N GLU A 126 8.06 6.37 2.67
CA GLU A 126 9.49 6.54 2.93
C GLU A 126 10.39 5.93 1.84
N LEU A 127 10.08 4.73 1.33
CA LEU A 127 10.82 4.09 0.24
C LEU A 127 10.68 4.85 -1.08
N GLY A 128 9.70 5.74 -1.12
CA GLY A 128 9.40 6.53 -2.27
C GLY A 128 9.50 8.02 -1.98
N VAL A 129 10.65 8.48 -1.52
CA VAL A 129 10.93 9.91 -1.36
C VAL A 129 10.57 10.66 -2.65
N VAL A 130 9.57 11.54 -2.57
CA VAL A 130 9.20 12.43 -3.66
C VAL A 130 10.38 13.39 -3.89
N PRO A 131 10.88 13.55 -5.14
CA PRO A 131 11.87 14.57 -5.47
C PRO A 131 11.40 15.94 -4.98
N GLY A 132 12.16 16.59 -4.09
CA GLY A 132 11.81 17.90 -3.52
C GLY A 132 11.23 17.91 -2.09
N SER A 133 11.06 16.77 -1.43
CA SER A 133 10.67 16.75 0.00
C SER A 133 11.80 17.20 0.94
N HIS A 134 11.47 17.70 2.14
CA HIS A 134 12.48 18.06 3.15
C HIS A 134 13.39 16.88 3.54
N ALA A 135 12.87 15.64 3.51
CA ALA A 135 13.67 14.44 3.72
C ALA A 135 14.66 14.18 2.58
N ALA A 136 14.25 14.41 1.32
CA ALA A 136 15.13 14.35 0.16
C ALA A 136 16.25 15.41 0.24
N ALA A 137 15.88 16.63 0.63
CA ALA A 137 16.81 17.75 0.81
C ALA A 137 17.78 17.50 1.97
N ALA A 138 17.32 16.92 3.08
CA ALA A 138 18.17 16.55 4.21
C ALA A 138 19.13 15.40 3.86
N LEU A 139 18.67 14.40 3.10
CA LEU A 139 19.51 13.32 2.59
C LEU A 139 20.55 13.83 1.59
N ALA A 140 20.16 14.72 0.68
CA ALA A 140 21.08 15.37 -0.27
C ALA A 140 22.10 16.25 0.46
N ALA A 141 21.67 17.02 1.48
CA ALA A 141 22.56 17.82 2.31
C ALA A 141 23.54 16.97 3.14
N ALA A 142 23.08 15.83 3.67
CA ALA A 142 23.94 14.89 4.39
C ALA A 142 24.95 14.19 3.47
N ALA A 143 24.55 13.84 2.24
CA ALA A 143 25.46 13.28 1.23
C ALA A 143 26.52 14.28 0.75
N ASN A 144 26.16 15.57 0.66
CA ASN A 144 27.10 16.64 0.31
C ASN A 144 28.08 16.98 1.46
N ALA A 145 27.77 16.59 2.70
CA ALA A 145 28.61 16.89 3.87
C ALA A 145 29.75 15.88 4.09
N ASP A 146 29.67 14.66 3.53
CA ASP A 146 30.71 13.64 3.66
C ASP A 146 30.89 12.82 2.36
N PRO A 147 31.88 13.16 1.52
CA PRO A 147 32.14 12.47 0.26
C PRO A 147 32.60 11.00 0.40
N SER A 148 32.91 10.54 1.62
CA SER A 148 33.38 9.17 1.87
C SER A 148 32.25 8.13 1.94
N LEU A 149 30.99 8.57 1.98
CA LEU A 149 29.80 7.71 2.10
C LEU A 149 29.32 7.04 0.80
N GLY A 150 29.97 7.32 -0.34
CA GLY A 150 29.82 6.58 -1.60
C GLY A 150 28.48 6.77 -2.32
N ALA A 151 28.55 7.37 -3.52
CA ALA A 151 27.46 7.59 -4.48
C ALA A 151 26.24 8.38 -3.94
N PRO A 152 25.51 9.13 -4.80
CA PRO A 152 24.23 9.69 -4.38
C PRO A 152 23.36 8.57 -3.82
N PRO A 153 22.64 8.79 -2.70
CA PRO A 153 21.86 7.72 -2.08
C PRO A 153 20.94 7.12 -3.14
N ALA A 154 20.92 5.80 -3.27
CA ALA A 154 20.04 5.08 -4.21
C ALA A 154 18.56 5.50 -4.08
N ALA A 155 18.19 6.18 -2.98
CA ALA A 155 16.96 6.93 -2.77
C ALA A 155 16.61 7.95 -3.87
N ALA A 156 17.60 8.55 -4.54
CA ALA A 156 17.42 9.62 -5.53
C ALA A 156 17.30 9.11 -6.97
N ASP A 157 17.61 7.84 -7.23
CA ASP A 157 17.43 7.24 -8.54
C ASP A 157 15.95 6.89 -8.75
N PRO A 158 15.24 7.55 -9.70
CA PRO A 158 13.84 7.23 -10.01
C PRO A 158 13.64 5.74 -10.36
N GLY A 159 14.67 5.09 -10.94
CA GLY A 159 14.64 3.66 -11.26
C GLY A 159 14.62 2.77 -10.01
N ALA A 160 15.36 3.11 -8.96
CA ALA A 160 15.35 2.38 -7.69
C ALA A 160 14.01 2.53 -6.96
N GLN A 161 13.45 3.74 -6.91
CA GLN A 161 12.15 3.97 -6.28
C GLN A 161 11.03 3.15 -6.93
N MET A 162 11.01 3.10 -8.27
CA MET A 162 10.03 2.30 -9.00
C MET A 162 10.17 0.80 -8.70
N ARG A 163 11.41 0.29 -8.57
CA ARG A 163 11.65 -1.10 -8.16
C ARG A 163 11.07 -1.39 -6.78
N TYR A 164 11.24 -0.50 -5.82
CA TYR A 164 10.66 -0.66 -4.47
C TYR A 164 9.13 -0.61 -4.47
N LEU A 165 8.52 0.30 -5.25
CA LEU A 165 7.06 0.34 -5.42
C LEU A 165 6.53 -0.91 -6.11
N ARG A 166 7.25 -1.44 -7.11
CA ARG A 166 6.92 -2.70 -7.76
C ARG A 166 6.97 -3.87 -6.79
N ALA A 167 8.00 -3.97 -5.95
CA ALA A 167 8.08 -4.95 -4.88
C ALA A 167 6.88 -4.86 -3.91
N CYS A 168 6.50 -3.63 -3.51
CA CYS A 168 5.30 -3.40 -2.71
C CYS A 168 4.03 -3.91 -3.42
N GLY A 169 3.86 -3.59 -4.71
CA GLY A 169 2.68 -4.03 -5.47
C GLY A 169 2.60 -5.54 -5.63
N VAL A 170 3.72 -6.24 -5.85
CA VAL A 170 3.77 -7.71 -5.90
C VAL A 170 3.34 -8.31 -4.56
N ALA A 171 3.86 -7.77 -3.46
CA ALA A 171 3.50 -8.22 -2.12
C ALA A 171 2.04 -7.88 -1.75
N LEU A 172 1.50 -6.73 -2.20
CA LEU A 172 0.07 -6.41 -2.08
C LEU A 172 -0.79 -7.40 -2.88
N HIS A 173 -0.37 -7.81 -4.09
CA HIS A 173 -1.09 -8.82 -4.86
C HIS A 173 -1.14 -10.17 -4.12
N ALA A 174 -0.10 -10.53 -3.36
CA ALA A 174 -0.11 -11.71 -2.50
C ALA A 174 -1.12 -11.62 -1.33
N LEU A 175 -1.51 -10.39 -0.94
CA LEU A 175 -2.53 -10.07 0.06
C LEU A 175 -3.90 -9.75 -0.53
N GLN A 176 -4.14 -10.09 -1.80
CA GLN A 176 -5.41 -9.81 -2.46
C GLN A 176 -6.63 -10.28 -1.63
N PRO A 177 -7.80 -9.62 -1.78
CA PRO A 177 -8.98 -9.93 -0.97
C PRO A 177 -9.44 -11.39 -1.02
N LEU A 178 -9.22 -12.10 -2.15
CA LEU A 178 -9.51 -13.54 -2.25
C LEU A 178 -8.61 -14.40 -1.34
N SER A 179 -7.41 -13.93 -1.01
CA SER A 179 -6.49 -14.62 -0.09
C SER A 179 -6.71 -14.22 1.37
N VAL A 180 -7.06 -12.95 1.64
CA VAL A 180 -7.26 -12.44 3.01
C VAL A 180 -8.51 -11.55 3.05
N PRO A 181 -9.73 -12.14 3.09
CA PRO A 181 -10.98 -11.38 3.00
C PRO A 181 -11.13 -10.34 4.12
N GLY A 182 -10.67 -10.66 5.34
CA GLY A 182 -10.69 -9.75 6.49
C GLY A 182 -9.83 -8.49 6.32
N PHE A 183 -8.92 -8.48 5.34
CA PHE A 183 -8.07 -7.34 5.01
C PHE A 183 -8.57 -6.55 3.79
N ALA A 184 -9.69 -6.92 3.17
CA ALA A 184 -10.14 -6.34 1.89
C ALA A 184 -10.28 -4.81 1.89
N PHE A 185 -10.82 -4.22 2.96
CA PHE A 185 -10.94 -2.76 3.09
C PHE A 185 -9.59 -2.07 3.18
N GLY A 186 -8.72 -2.57 4.05
CA GLY A 186 -7.37 -2.06 4.20
C GLY A 186 -6.57 -2.20 2.91
N TRP A 187 -6.70 -3.35 2.24
CA TRP A 187 -6.07 -3.62 0.95
C TRP A 187 -6.51 -2.62 -0.12
N LEU A 188 -7.80 -2.32 -0.23
CA LEU A 188 -8.32 -1.31 -1.15
C LEU A 188 -7.73 0.08 -0.86
N GLU A 189 -7.65 0.45 0.43
CA GLU A 189 -7.03 1.71 0.85
C GLU A 189 -5.56 1.79 0.42
N LEU A 190 -4.79 0.70 0.57
CA LEU A 190 -3.38 0.64 0.20
C LEU A 190 -3.17 0.78 -1.31
N ILE A 191 -3.91 0.03 -2.14
CA ILE A 191 -3.75 0.11 -3.59
C ILE A 191 -4.22 1.46 -4.14
N ALA A 192 -5.16 2.14 -3.50
CA ALA A 192 -5.63 3.47 -3.89
C ALA A 192 -4.82 4.62 -3.27
N HIS A 193 -3.83 4.31 -2.42
CA HIS A 193 -3.14 5.32 -1.63
C HIS A 193 -2.31 6.28 -2.50
N ARG A 194 -2.31 7.57 -2.15
CA ARG A 194 -1.61 8.64 -2.90
C ARG A 194 -0.09 8.45 -3.02
N SER A 195 0.52 7.74 -2.06
CA SER A 195 1.96 7.40 -2.11
C SER A 195 2.27 6.20 -3.01
N PHE A 196 1.25 5.53 -3.54
CA PHE A 196 1.37 4.32 -4.35
C PHE A 196 0.77 4.50 -5.74
N MET A 197 -0.56 4.62 -5.85
CA MET A 197 -1.29 4.57 -7.12
C MET A 197 -0.79 5.59 -8.15
N PRO A 198 -0.74 6.91 -7.86
CA PRO A 198 -0.30 7.88 -8.85
C PRO A 198 1.11 7.59 -9.35
N ARG A 199 1.99 7.13 -8.46
CA ARG A 199 3.40 6.91 -8.78
C ARG A 199 3.63 5.69 -9.65
N VAL A 200 2.87 4.62 -9.42
CA VAL A 200 2.87 3.43 -10.28
C VAL A 200 2.26 3.77 -11.64
N LEU A 201 1.19 4.56 -11.69
CA LEU A 201 0.51 4.93 -12.94
C LEU A 201 1.24 5.98 -13.78
N THR A 202 2.02 6.88 -13.16
CA THR A 202 2.87 7.85 -13.85
C THR A 202 4.28 7.34 -14.10
N ALA A 203 4.52 6.04 -13.92
CA ALA A 203 5.81 5.42 -14.21
C ALA A 203 6.20 5.65 -15.69
N GLN A 204 7.48 5.87 -15.94
CA GLN A 204 7.99 6.05 -17.30
C GLN A 204 7.58 4.88 -18.19
N LEU A 205 7.21 5.19 -19.43
CA LEU A 205 6.81 4.21 -20.45
C LEU A 205 5.66 3.29 -19.99
N ALA A 206 4.78 3.79 -19.11
CA ALA A 206 3.66 3.00 -18.55
C ALA A 206 4.10 1.68 -17.87
N SER A 207 5.36 1.58 -17.43
CA SER A 207 5.96 0.35 -16.91
C SER A 207 5.32 -0.20 -15.61
N GLY A 208 4.53 0.64 -14.92
CA GLY A 208 3.75 0.26 -13.74
C GLY A 208 2.31 -0.16 -14.04
N TRP A 209 1.80 0.08 -15.25
CA TRP A 209 0.40 -0.21 -15.59
C TRP A 209 0.05 -1.70 -15.48
N PRO A 210 0.86 -2.66 -15.98
CA PRO A 210 0.51 -4.08 -15.86
C PRO A 210 0.38 -4.54 -14.40
N LEU A 211 1.21 -3.98 -13.51
CA LEU A 211 1.14 -4.25 -12.07
C LEU A 211 -0.14 -3.69 -11.45
N PHE A 212 -0.50 -2.44 -11.80
CA PHE A 212 -1.72 -1.85 -11.26
C PHE A 212 -2.98 -2.52 -11.82
N ALA A 213 -2.97 -2.91 -13.09
CA ALA A 213 -4.05 -3.68 -13.72
C ALA A 213 -4.27 -5.02 -13.02
N SER A 214 -3.21 -5.76 -12.66
CA SER A 214 -3.36 -7.03 -11.94
C SER A 214 -3.97 -6.85 -10.55
N LEU A 215 -3.58 -5.80 -9.81
CA LEU A 215 -4.19 -5.42 -8.54
C LEU A 215 -5.68 -5.09 -8.74
N LEU A 216 -6.02 -4.21 -9.70
CA LEU A 216 -7.40 -3.85 -9.96
C LEU A 216 -8.25 -5.06 -10.34
N ILE A 217 -7.74 -5.95 -11.19
CA ILE A 217 -8.40 -7.21 -11.55
C ILE A 217 -8.61 -8.11 -10.33
N ALA A 218 -7.65 -8.19 -9.41
CA ALA A 218 -7.80 -8.96 -8.17
C ALA A 218 -8.97 -8.45 -7.31
N LEU A 219 -9.15 -7.13 -7.21
CA LEU A 219 -10.31 -6.51 -6.56
C LEU A 219 -11.62 -6.85 -7.27
N LEU A 220 -11.64 -6.71 -8.60
CA LEU A 220 -12.82 -6.97 -9.41
C LEU A 220 -13.27 -8.43 -9.30
N ARG A 221 -12.32 -9.37 -9.37
CA ARG A 221 -12.58 -10.81 -9.18
C ARG A 221 -13.10 -11.16 -7.79
N PHE A 222 -12.68 -10.43 -6.75
CA PHE A 222 -13.24 -10.60 -5.42
C PHE A 222 -14.71 -10.16 -5.34
N LEU A 223 -15.06 -9.04 -5.98
CA LEU A 223 -16.43 -8.51 -5.99
C LEU A 223 -17.37 -9.27 -6.95
N GLU A 224 -16.81 -9.88 -8.00
CA GLU A 224 -17.52 -10.55 -9.08
C GLU A 224 -18.70 -11.45 -8.63
N PRO A 225 -18.52 -12.45 -7.74
CA PRO A 225 -19.60 -13.36 -7.38
C PRO A 225 -20.77 -12.66 -6.69
N TYR A 226 -20.47 -11.67 -5.83
CA TYR A 226 -21.48 -10.90 -5.10
C TYR A 226 -22.28 -9.99 -6.04
N LEU A 227 -21.60 -9.37 -7.01
CA LEU A 227 -22.24 -8.53 -8.01
C LEU A 227 -23.06 -9.33 -9.01
N ARG A 228 -22.62 -10.53 -9.39
CA ARG A 228 -23.37 -11.45 -10.26
C ARG A 228 -24.64 -11.94 -9.60
N ALA A 229 -24.57 -12.34 -8.33
CA ALA A 229 -25.71 -12.82 -7.57
C ALA A 229 -26.66 -11.71 -7.07
N ALA A 230 -26.24 -10.44 -7.17
CA ALA A 230 -26.89 -9.30 -6.53
C ALA A 230 -27.06 -9.45 -5.01
N ASP A 231 -26.23 -10.29 -4.38
CA ASP A 231 -26.22 -10.52 -2.93
C ASP A 231 -25.14 -9.67 -2.27
N LEU A 232 -25.53 -8.45 -1.90
CA LEU A 232 -24.63 -7.44 -1.36
C LEU A 232 -24.96 -7.19 0.11
N SER A 233 -24.20 -7.83 1.00
CA SER A 233 -24.17 -7.44 2.41
C SER A 233 -23.72 -5.98 2.56
N GLU A 234 -23.99 -5.34 3.71
CA GLU A 234 -23.61 -3.93 3.91
C GLU A 234 -22.11 -3.71 3.72
N SER A 235 -21.28 -4.63 4.20
CA SER A 235 -19.82 -4.60 4.00
C SER A 235 -19.44 -4.65 2.51
N ILE A 236 -20.06 -5.53 1.74
CA ILE A 236 -19.78 -5.63 0.29
C ILE A 236 -20.28 -4.38 -0.44
N LYS A 237 -21.42 -3.78 -0.04
CA LYS A 237 -21.88 -2.50 -0.59
C LYS A 237 -20.87 -1.37 -0.36
N GLN A 238 -20.28 -1.31 0.83
CA GLN A 238 -19.25 -0.31 1.13
C GLN A 238 -17.98 -0.54 0.30
N LEU A 239 -17.55 -1.81 0.15
CA LEU A 239 -16.39 -2.15 -0.69
C LEU A 239 -16.64 -1.83 -2.17
N TYR A 240 -17.85 -2.13 -2.67
CA TYR A 240 -18.28 -1.76 -4.02
C TYR A 240 -18.24 -0.24 -4.25
N LYS A 241 -18.76 0.56 -3.31
CA LYS A 241 -18.65 2.03 -3.38
C LYS A 241 -17.20 2.50 -3.39
N GLY A 242 -16.32 1.87 -2.61
CA GLY A 242 -14.88 2.13 -2.64
C GLY A 242 -14.26 1.83 -4.01
N CYS A 243 -14.63 0.69 -4.62
CA CYS A 243 -14.18 0.31 -5.96
C CYS A 243 -14.68 1.30 -7.03
N LEU A 244 -15.94 1.75 -6.95
CA LEU A 244 -16.47 2.80 -7.84
C LEU A 244 -15.69 4.11 -7.71
N ARG A 245 -15.36 4.53 -6.48
CA ARG A 245 -14.54 5.74 -6.25
C ARG A 245 -13.15 5.60 -6.86
N LEU A 246 -12.52 4.43 -6.72
CA LEU A 246 -11.24 4.16 -7.36
C LEU A 246 -11.35 4.24 -8.88
N LEU A 247 -12.34 3.59 -9.50
CA LEU A 247 -12.59 3.66 -10.94
C LEU A 247 -12.87 5.08 -11.43
N LEU A 248 -13.61 5.89 -10.66
CA LEU A 248 -13.86 7.30 -10.97
C LEU A 248 -12.57 8.13 -10.96
N VAL A 249 -11.69 7.92 -9.98
CA VAL A 249 -10.38 8.58 -9.94
C VAL A 249 -9.54 8.15 -11.14
N LEU A 250 -9.53 6.85 -11.48
CA LEU A 250 -8.82 6.36 -12.67
C LEU A 250 -9.38 6.96 -13.96
N LEU A 251 -10.70 7.08 -14.10
CA LEU A 251 -11.33 7.68 -15.27
C LEU A 251 -10.96 9.17 -15.42
N HIS A 252 -10.90 9.90 -14.31
CA HIS A 252 -10.57 11.33 -14.34
C HIS A 252 -9.07 11.60 -14.49
N ASP A 253 -8.23 10.87 -13.75
CA ASP A 253 -6.79 11.14 -13.63
C ASP A 253 -5.94 10.29 -14.58
N PHE A 254 -6.40 9.11 -14.99
CA PHE A 254 -5.63 8.15 -15.80
C PHE A 254 -6.51 7.45 -16.85
N PRO A 255 -7.28 8.17 -17.70
CA PRO A 255 -8.20 7.53 -18.64
C PRO A 255 -7.48 6.62 -19.65
N GLU A 256 -6.26 6.95 -20.07
CA GLU A 256 -5.48 6.13 -21.00
C GLU A 256 -5.14 4.75 -20.42
N PHE A 257 -4.96 4.64 -19.10
CA PHE A 257 -4.76 3.34 -18.44
C PHE A 257 -6.01 2.47 -18.56
N LEU A 258 -7.20 3.05 -18.37
CA LEU A 258 -8.46 2.33 -18.54
C LEU A 258 -8.68 1.94 -20.01
N CYS A 259 -8.32 2.81 -20.97
CA CYS A 259 -8.37 2.50 -22.39
C CYS A 259 -7.50 1.29 -22.75
N GLU A 260 -6.24 1.27 -22.29
CA GLU A 260 -5.30 0.19 -22.61
C GLU A 260 -5.74 -1.16 -22.04
N HIS A 261 -6.30 -1.17 -20.83
CA HIS A 261 -6.67 -2.38 -20.12
C HIS A 261 -8.18 -2.71 -20.16
N HIS A 262 -8.98 -1.99 -20.95
CA HIS A 262 -10.44 -2.09 -20.93
C HIS A 262 -10.94 -3.53 -21.13
N PHE A 263 -10.30 -4.31 -22.01
CA PHE A 263 -10.71 -5.68 -22.31
C PHE A 263 -10.62 -6.56 -21.07
N SER A 264 -9.43 -6.65 -20.45
CA SER A 264 -9.19 -7.46 -19.25
C SER A 264 -9.99 -6.99 -18.03
N LEU A 265 -10.21 -5.69 -17.90
CA LEU A 265 -11.07 -5.13 -16.84
C LEU A 265 -12.54 -5.50 -17.06
N CYS A 266 -13.05 -5.42 -18.29
CA CYS A 266 -14.42 -5.77 -18.60
C CYS A 266 -14.69 -7.27 -18.47
N GLU A 267 -13.71 -8.14 -18.75
CA GLU A 267 -13.81 -9.58 -18.48
C GLU A 267 -13.95 -9.89 -16.99
N ALA A 268 -13.29 -9.11 -16.13
CA ALA A 268 -13.38 -9.28 -14.68
C ALA A 268 -14.66 -8.68 -14.06
N ILE A 269 -15.37 -7.79 -14.78
CA ILE A 269 -16.61 -7.15 -14.31
C ILE A 269 -17.82 -7.97 -14.81
N PRO A 270 -18.69 -8.47 -13.92
CA PRO A 270 -19.85 -9.26 -14.32
C PRO A 270 -20.89 -8.41 -15.06
N ALA A 271 -21.66 -9.03 -15.97
CA ALA A 271 -22.63 -8.33 -16.82
C ALA A 271 -23.66 -7.46 -16.08
N PRO A 272 -24.20 -7.86 -14.91
CA PRO A 272 -25.11 -7.01 -14.14
C PRO A 272 -24.48 -5.72 -13.61
N ALA A 273 -23.16 -5.64 -13.48
CA ALA A 273 -22.45 -4.48 -12.94
C ALA A 273 -22.24 -3.38 -14.01
N VAL A 274 -23.35 -2.95 -14.63
CA VAL A 274 -23.37 -2.00 -15.76
C VAL A 274 -22.63 -0.71 -15.43
N GLN A 275 -22.84 -0.12 -14.25
CA GLN A 275 -22.18 1.13 -13.86
C GLN A 275 -20.65 1.00 -13.85
N MET A 276 -20.11 -0.07 -13.26
CA MET A 276 -18.66 -0.29 -13.22
C MET A 276 -18.08 -0.46 -14.61
N ARG A 277 -18.77 -1.24 -15.46
CA ARG A 277 -18.36 -1.47 -16.84
C ARG A 277 -18.37 -0.17 -17.64
N ASN A 278 -19.39 0.65 -17.47
CA ASN A 278 -19.50 1.94 -18.14
C ASN A 278 -18.38 2.90 -17.72
N LEU A 279 -17.95 2.89 -16.45
CA LEU A 279 -16.80 3.72 -16.04
C LEU A 279 -15.52 3.36 -16.81
N VAL A 280 -15.28 2.07 -17.05
CA VAL A 280 -14.13 1.61 -17.84
C VAL A 280 -14.31 1.97 -19.32
N LEU A 281 -15.48 1.67 -19.90
CA LEU A 281 -15.75 1.87 -21.33
C LEU A 281 -15.98 3.34 -21.73
N SER A 282 -16.22 4.23 -20.76
CA SER A 282 -16.33 5.67 -21.02
C SER A 282 -14.98 6.37 -21.03
N ALA A 283 -13.89 5.66 -20.74
CA ALA A 283 -12.55 6.23 -20.83
C ALA A 283 -12.18 6.45 -22.31
N PHE A 284 -11.60 7.61 -22.59
CA PHE A 284 -11.03 7.95 -23.89
C PHE A 284 -9.77 8.81 -23.68
N PRO A 285 -8.79 8.81 -24.61
CA PRO A 285 -7.57 9.59 -24.46
C PRO A 285 -7.86 11.08 -24.26
N ARG A 286 -7.18 11.76 -23.34
CA ARG A 286 -7.46 13.17 -22.98
C ARG A 286 -7.39 14.14 -24.15
N ASN A 287 -6.58 13.82 -25.15
CA ASN A 287 -6.37 14.66 -26.33
C ASN A 287 -7.43 14.45 -27.42
N MET A 288 -8.35 13.50 -27.23
CA MET A 288 -9.46 13.25 -28.14
C MET A 288 -10.64 14.16 -27.80
N ARG A 289 -11.23 14.79 -28.82
CA ARG A 289 -12.49 15.52 -28.69
C ARG A 289 -13.60 14.67 -29.28
N LEU A 290 -14.52 14.21 -28.43
CA LEU A 290 -15.70 13.49 -28.88
C LEU A 290 -16.72 14.50 -29.41
N PRO A 291 -17.30 14.27 -30.61
CA PRO A 291 -18.43 15.07 -31.07
C PRO A 291 -19.63 14.83 -30.15
N ASP A 292 -20.47 15.84 -29.96
CA ASP A 292 -21.72 15.67 -29.21
C ASP A 292 -22.63 14.70 -29.98
N PRO A 293 -23.03 13.56 -29.36
CA PRO A 293 -23.92 12.57 -29.99
C PRO A 293 -25.26 13.13 -30.45
N PHE A 294 -25.70 14.26 -29.89
CA PHE A 294 -26.96 14.93 -30.24
C PHE A 294 -26.80 16.00 -31.32
N THR A 295 -25.59 16.15 -31.90
CA THR A 295 -25.36 17.09 -33.00
C THR A 295 -26.17 16.65 -34.22
N PRO A 296 -27.11 17.48 -34.74
CA PRO A 296 -27.91 17.11 -35.90
C PRO A 296 -27.03 16.95 -37.13
N ASN A 297 -27.29 15.91 -37.93
CA ASN A 297 -26.54 15.55 -39.14
C ASN A 297 -25.05 15.24 -38.91
N LEU A 298 -24.68 14.75 -37.71
CA LEU A 298 -23.36 14.17 -37.48
C LEU A 298 -23.15 12.98 -38.44
N LYS A 299 -22.08 13.03 -39.23
CA LYS A 299 -21.72 12.03 -40.24
C LYS A 299 -20.76 11.00 -39.68
#